data_AF-A0A2N7XT59-F1
#
_entry.id   AF-A0A2N7XT59-F1
#
_cell.length_a   1.000
_cell.length_b   1.000
_cell.length_c   1.000
_cell.angle_alpha   90.00
_cell.angle_beta   90.00
_cell.angle_gamma   90.00
#
_symmetry.space_group_name_H-M   'P 1'
#
loop_
_entity.id
_entity.type
_entity.pdbx_description
1 polymer ?
#
loop_
_entity_poly.entity_id
_entity_poly.type
_entity_poly.pdbx_seq_one_letter_code
_entity_poly.pdbx_strand_id
1 'polypeptide(L)' 'MSQKAPVAIVGGGPWGRALAVACQRAGSETWCFSRQPSLPDGVRRLESIEEAGKRARLIVVAVPSAAATDVA' A
#
# COMPACT_ATOMS: atom_id res chain seq x y z
N MET A 1 19.54 -10.43 -9.76
CA MET A 1 18.17 -9.96 -10.07
C MET A 1 17.99 -8.61 -9.40
N SER A 2 17.60 -7.56 -10.13
CA SER A 2 17.38 -6.24 -9.54
C SER A 2 16.15 -6.29 -8.63
N GLN A 3 16.27 -5.86 -7.38
CA GLN A 3 15.15 -5.80 -6.44
C GLN A 3 14.08 -4.83 -6.99
N LYS A 4 12.80 -5.20 -6.96
CA LYS A 4 11.72 -4.30 -7.39
C LYS A 4 11.55 -3.17 -6.39
N ALA A 5 11.17 -1.99 -6.91
CA ALA A 5 11.00 -0.81 -6.09
C ALA A 5 9.93 -1.04 -5.00
N PRO A 6 10.15 -0.56 -3.76
CA PRO A 6 9.17 -0.70 -2.70
C PRO A 6 7.89 0.10 -3.03
N VAL A 7 6.74 -0.51 -2.74
CA VAL A 7 5.41 0.04 -3.04
C VAL A 7 4.63 0.23 -1.74
N ALA A 8 3.92 1.35 -1.62
CA ALA A 8 2.94 1.59 -0.57
C ALA A 8 1.53 1.67 -1.17
N ILE A 9 0.58 0.98 -0.53
CA ILE A 9 -0.84 1.05 -0.87
C ILE A 9 -1.58 1.83 0.22
N VAL A 10 -2.25 2.92 -0.16
CA VAL A 10 -3.12 3.68 0.74
C VAL A 10 -4.56 3.23 0.49
N GLY A 11 -5.16 2.55 1.46
CA GLY A 11 -6.53 2.02 1.37
C GLY A 11 -6.59 0.49 1.46
N GLY A 12 -7.40 -0.02 2.40
CA GLY A 12 -7.58 -1.46 2.64
C GLY A 12 -8.87 -2.05 2.09
N GLY A 13 -9.49 -1.40 1.10
CA GLY A 13 -10.65 -1.96 0.39
C GLY A 13 -10.28 -3.15 -0.50
N PRO A 14 -11.26 -3.75 -1.21
CA PRO A 14 -11.02 -4.92 -2.05
C PRO A 14 -9.87 -4.73 -3.06
N TRP A 15 -9.85 -3.58 -3.74
CA TRP A 15 -8.80 -3.24 -4.70
C TRP A 15 -7.44 -3.03 -4.04
N GLY A 16 -7.36 -2.26 -2.95
CA GLY A 16 -6.09 -2.02 -2.26
C GLY A 16 -5.45 -3.31 -1.73
N ARG A 17 -6.26 -4.22 -1.17
CA ARG A 17 -5.78 -5.53 -0.71
C ARG A 17 -5.31 -6.42 -1.87
N ALA A 18 -6.07 -6.47 -2.97
CA ALA A 18 -5.69 -7.23 -4.16
C ALA A 18 -4.38 -6.71 -4.77
N LEU A 19 -4.22 -5.38 -4.87
CA LEU A 19 -3.00 -4.73 -5.33
C LEU A 19 -1.82 -5.03 -4.43
N ALA A 20 -1.98 -4.96 -3.11
CA ALA A 20 -0.92 -5.28 -2.16
C ALA A 20 -0.40 -6.72 -2.36
N VAL A 21 -1.30 -7.70 -2.48
CA VAL A 21 -0.93 -9.10 -2.77
C VAL A 21 -0.24 -9.22 -4.14
N ALA A 22 -0.72 -8.51 -5.16
CA ALA A 22 -0.11 -8.52 -6.49
C ALA A 22 1.32 -7.96 -6.46
N CYS A 23 1.57 -6.87 -5.74
CA CYS A 23 2.90 -6.27 -5.56
C CYS A 23 3.88 -7.23 -4.88
N GLN A 24 3.43 -7.94 -3.84
CA GLN A 24 4.24 -8.97 -3.19
C GLN A 24 4.58 -10.13 -4.13
N ARG A 25 3.59 -10.67 -4.85
CA ARG A 25 3.80 -11.75 -5.83
C ARG A 25 4.75 -11.32 -6.95
N ALA A 26 4.76 -10.03 -7.28
CA ALA A 26 5.69 -9.45 -8.22
C ALA A 26 7.12 -9.27 -7.67
N GLY A 27 7.36 -9.55 -6.39
CA GLY A 27 8.66 -9.46 -5.71
C GLY A 27 8.98 -8.07 -5.14
N SER A 28 7.98 -7.22 -4.92
CA SER A 28 8.18 -5.89 -4.34
C SER A 28 7.96 -5.91 -2.84
N GLU A 29 8.83 -5.23 -2.08
CA GLU A 29 8.53 -4.91 -0.69
C GLU A 29 7.26 -4.05 -0.67
N THR A 30 6.25 -4.50 0.08
CA THR A 30 4.90 -3.93 0.01
C THR A 30 4.44 -3.47 1.39
N TRP A 31 4.10 -2.19 1.45
CA TRP A 31 3.56 -1.51 2.62
C TRP A 31 2.09 -1.16 2.40
N CYS A 32 1.29 -1.08 3.46
CA CYS A 32 -0.10 -0.68 3.37
C CYS A 32 -0.55 0.16 4.58
N PHE A 33 -1.10 1.34 4.29
CA PHE A 33 -1.87 2.09 5.26
C PHE A 33 -3.36 1.73 5.10
N SER A 34 -3.99 1.28 6.19
CA SER A 34 -5.37 0.85 6.19
C SER A 34 -5.99 0.89 7.58
N ARG A 35 -7.26 1.30 7.66
CA ARG A 35 -8.08 1.23 8.89
C ARG A 35 -8.64 -0.16 9.17
N GLN A 36 -8.48 -1.11 8.25
CA GLN A 36 -8.92 -2.49 8.46
C GLN A 36 -8.09 -3.15 9.56
N PRO A 37 -8.68 -4.04 10.38
CA PRO A 37 -7.99 -4.67 11.51
C PRO A 37 -6.84 -5.57 11.05
N SER A 38 -6.98 -6.22 9.88
CA SER A 38 -5.98 -7.12 9.33
C SER A 38 -5.54 -6.73 7.92
N LEU A 39 -4.33 -7.14 7.56
CA LEU A 39 -3.77 -7.03 6.22
C LEU A 39 -3.54 -8.43 5.63
N PRO A 40 -3.37 -8.55 4.30
CA PRO A 40 -2.90 -9.79 3.70
C PRO A 40 -1.52 -10.18 4.22
N ASP A 41 -1.23 -11.49 4.26
CA ASP A 41 0.02 -12.00 4.80
C ASP A 41 1.26 -11.44 4.09
N GLY A 42 2.26 -11.06 4.88
CA GLY A 42 3.51 -10.46 4.40
C GLY A 42 3.40 -9.00 3.92
N VAL A 43 2.20 -8.42 3.84
CA VAL A 43 2.03 -6.98 3.62
C VAL A 43 2.32 -6.27 4.93
N ARG A 44 3.26 -5.33 4.92
CA ARG A 44 3.66 -4.60 6.12
C ARG A 44 2.71 -3.44 6.37
N ARG A 45 2.31 -3.24 7.63
CA ARG A 45 1.45 -2.12 8.03
C ARG A 45 2.26 -0.83 8.08
N LEU A 46 1.64 0.26 7.64
CA LEU A 46 2.06 1.63 7.94
C LEU A 46 1.15 2.19 9.01
N GLU A 47 1.72 2.97 9.92
CA GLU A 47 0.98 3.65 10.99
C GLU A 47 0.43 5.00 10.53
N SER A 48 1.01 5.58 9.47
CA SER A 48 0.55 6.83 8.88
C SER A 48 0.79 6.90 7.36
N ILE A 49 0.14 7.83 6.67
CA ILE A 49 0.32 8.04 5.23
C ILE A 49 1.70 8.66 4.94
N GLU A 50 2.21 9.51 5.82
CA GLU A 50 3.54 10.13 5.72
C GLU A 50 4.66 9.08 5.71
N GLU A 51 4.48 7.95 6.40
CA GLU A 51 5.42 6.84 6.34
C GLU A 51 5.52 6.23 4.94
N ALA A 52 4.44 6.27 4.14
CA ALA A 52 4.46 5.79 2.76
C ALA A 52 5.49 6.55 1.93
N GLY A 53 5.57 7.88 2.09
CA GLY A 53 6.55 8.73 1.41
C GLY A 53 8.00 8.47 1.82
N LYS A 54 8.22 7.91 3.01
CA LYS A 54 9.56 7.56 3.51
C LYS A 54 10.01 6.17 3.11
N ARG A 55 9.06 5.24 2.93
CA ARG A 55 9.31 3.80 2.77
C ARG A 55 9.21 3.32 1.34
N ALA A 56 8.37 3.96 0.52
CA ALA A 56 8.07 3.51 -0.84
C ALA A 56 8.60 4.46 -1.90
N ARG A 57 8.91 3.89 -3.07
CA ARG A 57 9.22 4.65 -4.30
C ARG A 57 7.99 4.87 -5.16
N LEU A 58 6.95 4.07 -4.97
CA LEU A 58 5.65 4.20 -5.60
C LEU A 58 4.56 4.14 -4.53
N ILE A 59 3.66 5.13 -4.54
CA ILE A 59 2.48 5.15 -3.68
C ILE A 59 1.25 4.98 -4.57
N VAL A 60 0.41 4.01 -4.26
CA VAL A 60 -0.87 3.77 -4.94
C VAL A 60 -1.98 4.19 -4.00
N VAL A 61 -2.74 5.20 -4.40
CA VAL A 61 -3.91 5.70 -3.67
C VAL A 61 -5.13 4.89 -4.13
N ALA A 62 -5.51 3.89 -3.33
CA ALA A 62 -6.60 2.95 -3.59
C ALA A 62 -7.77 3.16 -2.61
N VAL A 63 -8.20 4.42 -2.48
CA VAL A 63 -9.33 4.87 -1.65
C VAL A 63 -10.51 5.27 -2.54
N PRO A 64 -11.74 5.33 -2.00
CA PRO A 64 -12.87 5.94 -2.72
C PRO A 64 -12.53 7.37 -3.17
N SER A 65 -12.99 7.78 -4.35
CA SER A 65 -12.66 9.10 -4.93
C SER A 65 -12.98 10.27 -4.00
N ALA A 66 -14.04 10.17 -3.21
CA ALA A 66 -14.43 11.19 -2.22
C ALA A 66 -13.38 11.41 -1.12
N ALA A 67 -12.51 10.43 -0.86
CA ALA A 67 -11.43 10.50 0.13
C ALA A 67 -10.05 10.71 -0.50
N ALA A 68 -9.95 10.84 -1.83
CA ALA A 68 -8.67 10.96 -2.52
C ALA A 68 -7.97 12.29 -2.22
N THR A 69 -8.74 13.38 -2.16
CA THR A 69 -8.22 14.74 -1.88
C THR A 69 -7.61 14.87 -0.48
N ASP A 70 -8.06 14.08 0.49
CA ASP A 70 -7.48 14.07 1.85
C ASP A 70 -6.14 13.32 1.91
N VAL A 71 -5.77 12.63 0.83
CA VAL A 71 -4.60 11.75 0.74
C VAL A 71 -3.54 12.29 -0.25
N ALA A 72 -3.98 12.90 -1.35
CA ALA A 72 -3.15 13.25 -2.51
C ALA A 72 -3.41 14.66 -3.06
#